data_AF-A0A9Q0VQF9-F1
#
_entry.id   AF-A0A9Q0VQF9-F1
#
_cell.length_a   1.000
_cell.length_b   1.000
_cell.length_c   1.000
_cell.angle_alpha   90.00
_cell.angle_beta   90.00
_cell.angle_gamma   90.00
#
_symmetry.space_group_name_H-M   'P 1'
#
loop_
_entity.id
_entity.type
_entity.pdbx_description
1 polymer ?
#
loop_
_entity_poly.entity_id
_entity_poly.type
_entity_poly.pdbx_seq_one_letter_code
_entity_poly.pdbx_strand_id
1 'polypeptide(L)'
;MVSSLRLPSLTSLFSSPSILRPPPLLCRPHHHHKLSFPPPLPLTAAFSSQTTSASTTENPKKQTNQDQKVITPRSHDFNAWYLDIIANAELADYGPVRGTMVIRPYGYAIWEAIQDYLNVKFKETGHSNMYFPQFIPFSFIEKEASHVEGFSPELALVTIGGGKELEEKLVVRPTSETIVNHMFTQWIHSYRDLPLMVNQWANVTRWEMRTKPFVRTLEFLWQEGHTAHANPEEAEKEALQMIDVYTKFAYEHAAIPVIAGRKSKAETFAGADRTYTIEAMMGDRKALQAGTSHNLGQNFSRAFGTQ
;
A
#
# COMPACT_ATOMS: atom_id res chain seq x y z
N MET A 1 -49.18 57.96 -27.01
CA MET A 1 -48.19 58.67 -27.83
C MET A 1 -47.08 57.70 -28.19
N VAL A 2 -46.76 57.62 -29.48
CA VAL A 2 -45.75 56.72 -30.07
C VAL A 2 -44.35 57.24 -29.72
N SER A 3 -43.44 56.36 -29.30
CA SER A 3 -42.02 56.53 -29.61
C SER A 3 -41.31 55.18 -29.68
N SER A 4 -40.76 54.93 -30.87
CA SER A 4 -39.87 53.83 -31.23
C SER A 4 -38.47 54.04 -30.62
N LEU A 5 -37.67 52.97 -30.49
CA LEU A 5 -36.22 52.86 -30.73
C LEU A 5 -35.70 51.53 -30.12
N ARG A 6 -35.56 50.47 -30.93
CA ARG A 6 -34.31 49.93 -31.53
C ARG A 6 -33.25 49.43 -30.53
N LEU A 7 -33.14 48.09 -30.45
CA LEU A 7 -32.02 47.32 -29.89
C LEU A 7 -30.79 47.38 -30.81
N PRO A 8 -29.56 47.47 -30.28
CA PRO A 8 -28.34 47.08 -30.97
C PRO A 8 -27.86 45.68 -30.55
N SER A 9 -27.16 45.05 -31.50
CA SER A 9 -26.81 43.64 -31.58
C SER A 9 -25.47 43.29 -30.93
N LEU A 10 -25.36 42.03 -30.52
CA LEU A 10 -24.14 41.33 -30.11
C LEU A 10 -23.06 41.35 -31.22
N THR A 11 -21.91 41.94 -30.92
CA THR A 11 -20.60 41.56 -31.49
C THR A 11 -19.50 42.31 -30.73
N SER A 12 -19.16 41.82 -29.54
CA SER A 12 -17.97 42.25 -28.80
C SER A 12 -16.77 41.41 -29.20
N LEU A 13 -15.85 42.04 -29.93
CA LEU A 13 -14.41 42.03 -29.67
C LEU A 13 -13.77 40.66 -29.42
N PHE A 14 -13.42 39.97 -30.52
CA PHE A 14 -12.26 39.09 -30.53
C PHE A 14 -10.99 39.95 -30.43
N SER A 15 -10.26 39.82 -29.33
CA SER A 15 -8.86 40.24 -29.22
C SER A 15 -8.11 39.16 -28.46
N SER A 16 -7.19 38.51 -29.16
CA SER A 16 -6.36 37.41 -28.68
C SER A 16 -5.46 37.83 -27.51
N PRO A 17 -5.24 36.99 -26.49
CA PRO A 17 -4.25 37.27 -25.47
C PRO A 17 -2.85 36.86 -25.97
N SER A 18 -1.94 37.82 -25.93
CA SER A 18 -0.51 37.67 -26.21
C SER A 18 0.15 36.68 -25.27
N ILE A 19 0.82 35.68 -25.85
CA ILE A 19 1.67 34.70 -25.16
C ILE A 19 2.91 35.45 -24.61
N LEU A 20 2.98 35.61 -23.28
CA LEU A 20 4.22 36.02 -22.61
C LEU A 20 5.17 34.82 -22.53
N ARG A 21 6.32 34.92 -23.20
CA ARG A 21 7.48 34.03 -22.99
C ARG A 21 8.18 34.39 -21.66
N PRO A 22 8.61 33.41 -20.85
CA PRO A 22 9.47 33.66 -19.70
C PRO A 22 10.93 33.93 -20.15
N PRO A 23 11.72 34.67 -19.35
CA PRO A 23 13.12 35.00 -19.68
C PRO A 23 14.05 33.79 -19.47
N PRO A 24 15.24 33.77 -20.10
CA PRO A 24 16.14 32.63 -20.04
C PRO A 24 16.84 32.54 -18.67
N LEU A 25 16.92 31.31 -18.15
CA LEU A 25 17.66 30.98 -16.94
C LEU A 25 19.17 31.13 -17.19
N LEU A 26 19.82 32.05 -16.47
CA LEU A 26 21.27 32.10 -16.38
C LEU A 26 21.78 30.94 -15.51
N CYS A 27 22.47 29.98 -16.13
CA CYS A 27 23.30 29.00 -15.43
C CYS A 27 24.47 29.71 -14.73
N ARG A 28 24.49 29.72 -13.40
CA ARG A 28 25.70 29.97 -12.61
C ARG A 28 26.34 28.63 -12.19
N PRO A 29 27.67 28.50 -12.19
CA PRO A 29 28.34 27.26 -11.81
C PRO A 29 28.25 27.03 -10.30
N HIS A 30 27.94 25.80 -9.89
CA HIS A 30 27.98 25.36 -8.50
C HIS A 30 29.43 25.30 -7.99
N HIS A 31 29.77 26.14 -7.01
CA HIS A 31 30.93 25.92 -6.17
C HIS A 31 30.64 24.80 -5.18
N HIS A 32 31.32 23.66 -5.32
CA HIS A 32 31.35 22.60 -4.33
C HIS A 32 32.16 23.06 -3.11
N HIS A 33 31.50 23.52 -2.05
CA HIS A 33 32.09 23.54 -0.72
C HIS A 33 32.03 22.13 -0.13
N LYS A 34 33.19 21.45 -0.05
CA LYS A 34 33.37 20.23 0.73
C LYS A 34 33.21 20.58 2.22
N LEU A 35 32.11 20.17 2.83
CA LEU A 35 31.99 20.08 4.29
C LEU A 35 32.69 18.79 4.73
N SER A 36 33.87 18.94 5.31
CA SER A 36 34.61 17.86 5.96
C SER A 36 34.09 17.65 7.39
N PHE A 37 33.47 16.50 7.66
CA PHE A 37 33.14 16.07 9.02
C PHE A 37 34.33 15.32 9.63
N PRO A 38 34.67 15.54 10.92
CA PRO A 38 35.69 14.76 11.61
C PRO A 38 35.18 13.34 11.92
N PRO A 39 36.06 12.33 12.04
CA PRO A 39 35.66 10.96 12.35
C PRO A 39 35.21 10.82 13.82
N PRO A 40 34.31 9.88 14.15
CA PRO A 40 33.91 9.66 15.53
C PRO A 40 35.02 8.94 16.31
N LEU A 41 35.25 9.39 17.56
CA LEU A 41 36.11 8.73 18.53
C LEU A 41 35.44 7.45 19.07
N PRO A 42 36.21 6.37 19.35
CA PRO A 42 35.63 5.13 19.84
C PRO A 42 35.32 5.22 21.34
N LEU A 43 34.05 5.00 21.72
CA LEU A 43 33.70 4.67 23.11
C LEU A 43 33.95 3.18 23.36
N THR A 44 34.92 2.89 24.22
CA THR A 44 35.13 1.58 24.83
C THR A 44 34.16 1.41 26.00
N ALA A 45 33.24 0.46 25.91
CA ALA A 45 32.58 -0.13 27.08
C ALA A 45 32.59 -1.65 26.91
N ALA A 46 33.36 -2.31 27.77
CA ALA A 46 33.50 -3.74 27.83
C ALA A 46 32.27 -4.36 28.50
N PHE A 47 31.70 -5.40 27.89
CA PHE A 47 30.93 -6.42 28.61
C PHE A 47 31.45 -7.79 28.22
N SER A 48 31.83 -8.53 29.26
CA SER A 48 32.50 -9.82 29.25
C SER A 48 31.50 -10.96 29.08
N SER A 49 31.82 -11.93 28.21
CA SER A 49 31.36 -13.31 28.34
C SER A 49 32.54 -14.28 28.12
N GLN A 50 32.96 -14.90 29.23
CA GLN A 50 33.70 -16.16 29.35
C GLN A 50 32.92 -17.30 28.65
N THR A 51 33.43 -18.40 28.06
CA THR A 51 34.72 -19.05 27.74
C THR A 51 34.32 -20.13 26.68
N THR A 52 35.08 -20.56 25.66
CA THR A 52 36.10 -21.63 25.72
C THR A 52 36.80 -21.88 24.37
N SER A 53 38.09 -22.23 24.49
CA SER A 53 38.97 -23.05 23.64
C SER A 53 39.39 -22.58 22.24
N ALA A 54 40.70 -22.54 22.07
CA ALA A 54 41.46 -22.13 20.91
C ALA A 54 41.58 -23.21 19.82
N SER A 55 41.63 -22.77 18.57
CA SER A 55 42.51 -23.33 17.54
C SER A 55 42.92 -22.26 16.54
N THR A 56 44.23 -22.08 16.40
CA THR A 56 44.90 -21.15 15.51
C THR A 56 44.75 -21.63 14.07
N THR A 57 44.30 -20.79 13.15
CA THR A 57 44.62 -20.92 11.72
C THR A 57 44.50 -19.55 11.04
N GLU A 58 45.52 -19.24 10.24
CA GLU A 58 45.74 -18.00 9.52
C GLU A 58 44.58 -17.69 8.55
N ASN A 59 44.19 -16.41 8.43
CA ASN A 59 43.24 -15.94 7.41
C ASN A 59 43.96 -15.66 6.09
N PRO A 60 43.69 -16.40 4.98
CA PRO A 60 44.08 -15.95 3.66
C PRO A 60 43.04 -14.98 3.10
N LYS A 61 43.56 -13.91 2.51
CA LYS A 61 42.89 -12.82 1.78
C LYS A 61 41.64 -13.28 1.02
N LYS A 62 40.51 -12.60 1.29
CA LYS A 62 39.26 -12.70 0.54
C LYS A 62 39.49 -12.14 -0.89
N GLN A 63 39.80 -13.03 -1.81
CA GLN A 63 39.75 -12.75 -3.26
C GLN A 63 38.29 -12.47 -3.62
N THR A 64 38.05 -11.27 -4.14
CA THR A 64 36.80 -10.88 -4.78
C THR A 64 36.69 -11.63 -6.11
N ASN A 65 36.21 -12.86 -6.06
CA ASN A 65 35.58 -13.46 -7.23
C ASN A 65 34.28 -12.70 -7.47
N GLN A 66 34.16 -12.10 -8.66
CA GLN A 66 32.85 -11.76 -9.21
C GLN A 66 32.15 -13.09 -9.50
N ASP A 67 31.53 -13.68 -8.48
CA ASP A 67 30.76 -14.90 -8.60
C ASP A 67 29.67 -14.64 -9.64
N GLN A 68 29.71 -15.39 -10.75
CA GLN A 68 28.59 -15.48 -11.67
C GLN A 68 27.38 -15.83 -10.84
N LYS A 69 26.42 -14.91 -10.73
CA LYS A 69 25.24 -15.14 -9.93
C LYS A 69 24.43 -16.26 -10.59
N VAL A 70 24.55 -17.48 -10.05
CA VAL A 70 23.89 -18.67 -10.56
C VAL A 70 22.40 -18.56 -10.25
N ILE A 71 21.54 -18.77 -11.25
CA ILE A 71 20.09 -18.81 -11.10
C ILE A 71 19.65 -20.27 -11.15
N THR A 72 18.95 -20.73 -10.11
CA THR A 72 18.38 -22.08 -10.04
C THR A 72 17.34 -22.28 -11.15
N PRO A 73 17.38 -23.37 -11.93
CA PRO A 73 16.35 -23.65 -12.92
C PRO A 73 14.97 -23.79 -12.28
N ARG A 74 13.97 -23.10 -12.86
CA ARG A 74 12.58 -23.10 -12.38
C ARG A 74 11.97 -24.50 -12.22
N SER A 75 12.37 -25.45 -13.08
CA SER A 75 11.91 -26.84 -13.05
C SER A 75 12.49 -27.68 -11.91
N HIS A 76 13.60 -27.24 -11.31
CA HIS A 76 14.27 -27.95 -10.22
C HIS A 76 13.76 -27.49 -8.86
N ASP A 77 13.85 -26.19 -8.60
CA ASP A 77 13.30 -25.57 -7.38
C ASP A 77 12.73 -24.18 -7.71
N PHE A 78 11.40 -24.09 -7.72
CA PHE A 78 10.69 -22.84 -8.00
C PHE A 78 10.90 -21.78 -6.92
N ASN A 79 11.05 -22.19 -5.66
CA ASN A 79 11.24 -21.25 -4.56
C ASN A 79 12.65 -20.65 -4.59
N ALA A 80 13.67 -21.48 -4.81
CA ALA A 80 15.04 -21.01 -5.00
C ALA A 80 15.13 -20.10 -6.23
N TRP A 81 14.58 -20.54 -7.37
CA TRP A 81 14.51 -19.71 -8.58
C TRP A 81 13.87 -18.33 -8.33
N TYR A 82 12.75 -18.28 -7.60
CA TYR A 82 12.05 -17.03 -7.30
C TYR A 82 12.93 -16.07 -6.47
N LEU A 83 13.62 -16.60 -5.46
CA LEU A 83 14.51 -15.81 -4.61
C LEU A 83 15.77 -15.38 -5.37
N ASP A 84 16.33 -16.27 -6.20
CA ASP A 84 17.48 -15.97 -7.04
C ASP A 84 17.14 -14.81 -7.97
N ILE A 85 16.00 -14.83 -8.66
CA ILE A 85 15.59 -13.74 -9.56
C ILE A 85 15.49 -12.41 -8.81
N ILE A 86 14.85 -12.39 -7.63
CA ILE A 86 14.70 -11.16 -6.84
C ILE A 86 16.07 -10.57 -6.46
N ALA A 87 16.99 -11.40 -5.98
CA ALA A 87 18.32 -10.96 -5.57
C ALA A 87 19.20 -10.60 -6.78
N ASN A 88 19.11 -11.37 -7.85
CA ASN A 88 19.91 -11.19 -9.06
C ASN A 88 19.54 -9.92 -9.81
N ALA A 89 18.24 -9.70 -10.00
CA ALA A 89 17.67 -8.53 -10.66
C ALA A 89 17.61 -7.32 -9.74
N GLU A 90 18.06 -7.43 -8.49
CA GLU A 90 18.11 -6.31 -7.56
C GLU A 90 16.74 -5.68 -7.30
N LEU A 91 15.70 -6.51 -7.15
CA LEU A 91 14.32 -6.06 -6.90
C LEU A 91 14.11 -5.70 -5.43
N ALA A 92 14.58 -6.55 -4.50
CA ALA A 92 14.50 -6.31 -3.07
C ALA A 92 15.58 -7.09 -2.32
N ASP A 93 15.98 -6.57 -1.17
CA ASP A 93 16.82 -7.25 -0.19
C ASP A 93 16.02 -7.57 1.09
N TYR A 94 16.46 -8.54 1.88
CA TYR A 94 15.86 -8.80 3.18
C TYR A 94 16.15 -7.64 4.14
N GLY A 95 15.11 -7.17 4.84
CA GLY A 95 15.28 -6.20 5.91
C GLY A 95 15.88 -6.84 7.17
N PRO A 96 16.43 -6.03 8.10
CA PRO A 96 17.03 -6.53 9.33
C PRO A 96 15.98 -7.14 10.29
N VAL A 97 14.72 -6.73 10.17
CA VAL A 97 13.60 -7.32 10.91
C VAL A 97 13.05 -8.51 10.13
N ARG A 98 12.88 -9.66 10.81
CA ARG A 98 12.32 -10.86 10.19
C ARG A 98 11.01 -10.54 9.48
N GLY A 99 10.90 -10.97 8.23
CA GLY A 99 9.68 -10.81 7.44
C GLY A 99 9.54 -9.47 6.73
N THR A 100 10.48 -8.53 6.92
CA THR A 100 10.53 -7.27 6.17
C THR A 100 11.45 -7.39 4.96
N MET A 101 11.27 -6.48 3.99
CA MET A 101 12.13 -6.35 2.82
C MET A 101 12.43 -4.88 2.55
N VAL A 102 13.62 -4.61 2.01
CA VAL A 102 13.98 -3.31 1.43
C VAL A 102 13.75 -3.41 -0.07
N ILE A 103 12.71 -2.74 -0.58
CA ILE A 103 12.43 -2.71 -2.02
C ILE A 103 13.45 -1.77 -2.68
N ARG A 104 14.27 -2.31 -3.57
CA ARG A 104 15.33 -1.56 -4.27
C ARG A 104 14.73 -0.75 -5.43
N PRO A 105 15.47 0.22 -6.01
CA PRO A 105 14.93 1.09 -7.05
C PRO A 105 14.26 0.35 -8.22
N TYR A 106 14.79 -0.78 -8.67
CA TYR A 106 14.17 -1.52 -9.77
C TYR A 106 12.84 -2.19 -9.37
N GLY A 107 12.75 -2.77 -8.18
CA GLY A 107 11.49 -3.29 -7.66
C GLY A 107 10.48 -2.19 -7.34
N TYR A 108 10.95 -1.05 -6.82
CA TYR A 108 10.08 0.07 -6.48
C TYR A 108 9.54 0.78 -7.72
N ALA A 109 10.31 0.86 -8.81
CA ALA A 109 9.84 1.37 -10.09
C ALA A 109 8.65 0.58 -10.65
N ILE A 110 8.60 -0.74 -10.41
CA ILE A 110 7.43 -1.57 -10.76
C ILE A 110 6.23 -1.12 -9.92
N TRP A 111 6.42 -0.93 -8.61
CA TRP A 111 5.36 -0.45 -7.73
C TRP A 111 4.85 0.95 -8.10
N GLU A 112 5.73 1.86 -8.51
CA GLU A 112 5.36 3.19 -9.03
C GLU A 112 4.53 3.09 -10.31
N ALA A 113 4.90 2.21 -11.25
CA ALA A 113 4.12 1.99 -12.46
C ALA A 113 2.71 1.43 -12.18
N ILE A 114 2.61 0.50 -11.22
CA ILE A 114 1.32 -0.04 -10.74
C ILE A 114 0.47 1.09 -10.14
N GLN A 115 1.07 1.89 -9.26
CA GLN A 115 0.43 3.04 -8.65
C GLN A 115 -0.09 4.03 -9.68
N ASP A 116 0.75 4.45 -10.63
CA ASP A 116 0.38 5.44 -11.63
C ASP A 116 -0.82 4.99 -12.47
N TYR A 117 -0.81 3.73 -12.92
CA TYR A 117 -1.92 3.18 -13.68
C TYR A 117 -3.21 3.12 -12.86
N LEU A 118 -3.17 2.46 -11.69
CA LEU A 118 -4.36 2.23 -10.88
C LEU A 118 -4.91 3.55 -10.32
N ASN A 119 -4.06 4.49 -9.94
CA ASN A 119 -4.47 5.81 -9.46
C ASN A 119 -5.25 6.59 -10.51
N VAL A 120 -4.88 6.51 -11.79
CA VAL A 120 -5.68 7.08 -12.88
C VAL A 120 -7.03 6.37 -12.97
N LYS A 121 -7.06 5.03 -12.90
CA LYS A 121 -8.31 4.26 -12.99
C LYS A 121 -9.27 4.51 -11.83
N PHE A 122 -8.77 4.68 -10.61
CA PHE A 122 -9.63 5.05 -9.48
C PHE A 122 -10.19 6.47 -9.61
N LYS A 123 -9.40 7.42 -10.14
CA LYS A 123 -9.89 8.78 -10.41
C LYS A 123 -10.95 8.81 -11.52
N GLU A 124 -10.78 8.00 -12.56
CA GLU A 124 -11.80 7.83 -13.63
C GLU A 124 -13.15 7.33 -13.06
N THR A 125 -13.13 6.58 -11.95
CA THR A 125 -14.34 6.09 -11.26
C THR A 125 -14.82 7.00 -10.13
N GLY A 126 -14.20 8.16 -9.93
CA GLY A 126 -14.63 9.18 -8.97
C GLY A 126 -14.00 9.08 -7.58
N HIS A 127 -13.02 8.20 -7.37
CA HIS A 127 -12.32 8.09 -6.09
C HIS A 127 -11.36 9.26 -5.87
N SER A 128 -11.23 9.67 -4.61
CA SER A 128 -10.24 10.67 -4.18
C SER A 128 -9.23 10.06 -3.23
N ASN A 129 -7.94 10.34 -3.45
CA ASN A 129 -6.91 9.88 -2.53
C ASN A 129 -6.99 10.65 -1.20
N MET A 130 -6.77 9.95 -0.10
CA MET A 130 -6.53 10.52 1.21
C MET A 130 -5.47 9.72 1.98
N TYR A 131 -5.20 10.16 3.20
CA TYR A 131 -4.31 9.46 4.11
C TYR A 131 -4.87 9.46 5.54
N PHE A 132 -5.02 8.26 6.09
CA PHE A 132 -5.27 7.97 7.49
C PHE A 132 -3.96 7.64 8.21
N PRO A 133 -3.87 7.96 9.51
CA PRO A 133 -2.73 7.57 10.35
C PRO A 133 -2.45 6.06 10.35
N GLN A 134 -1.18 5.71 10.57
CA GLN A 134 -0.73 4.32 10.73
C GLN A 134 -1.15 3.70 12.07
N PHE A 135 -1.25 4.52 13.12
CA PHE A 135 -1.60 4.07 14.45
C PHE A 135 -3.11 4.19 14.68
N ILE A 136 -3.72 3.08 15.10
CA ILE A 136 -5.15 2.97 15.39
C ILE A 136 -5.31 2.72 16.90
N PRO A 137 -6.19 3.46 17.62
CA PRO A 137 -6.51 3.16 19.01
C PRO A 137 -6.99 1.71 19.17
N PHE A 138 -6.52 0.98 20.18
CA PHE A 138 -6.93 -0.41 20.38
C PHE A 138 -8.44 -0.54 20.59
N SER A 139 -9.07 0.44 21.24
CA SER A 139 -10.52 0.50 21.43
C SER A 139 -11.32 0.53 20.11
N PHE A 140 -10.72 0.96 18.99
CA PHE A 140 -11.40 0.95 17.70
C PHE A 140 -11.44 -0.46 17.09
N ILE A 141 -10.40 -1.26 17.35
CA ILE A 141 -10.37 -2.67 16.93
C ILE A 141 -11.43 -3.45 17.71
N GLU A 142 -11.57 -3.20 19.02
CA GLU A 142 -12.54 -3.89 19.89
C GLU A 142 -14.02 -3.64 19.53
N LYS A 143 -14.33 -2.60 18.75
CA LYS A 143 -15.72 -2.29 18.33
C LYS A 143 -16.32 -3.32 17.38
N GLU A 144 -15.49 -4.12 16.71
CA GLU A 144 -15.94 -5.15 15.77
C GLU A 144 -15.40 -6.51 16.24
N ALA A 145 -16.25 -7.28 16.92
CA ALA A 145 -15.89 -8.57 17.52
C ALA A 145 -15.46 -9.64 16.50
N SER A 146 -16.08 -9.69 15.31
CA SER A 146 -15.69 -10.60 14.23
C SER A 146 -14.36 -10.23 13.56
N HIS A 147 -14.01 -8.95 13.54
CA HIS A 147 -12.76 -8.42 13.01
C HIS A 147 -11.62 -8.67 14.01
N VAL A 148 -11.88 -8.53 15.31
CA VAL A 148 -10.91 -8.85 16.38
C VAL A 148 -10.45 -10.30 16.27
N GLU A 149 -11.36 -11.27 16.13
CA GLU A 149 -11.00 -12.69 16.08
C GLU A 149 -10.11 -13.04 14.87
N GLY A 150 -10.35 -12.41 13.72
CA GLY A 150 -9.57 -12.63 12.51
C GLY A 150 -8.16 -12.03 12.54
N PHE A 151 -8.00 -10.87 13.19
CA PHE A 151 -6.72 -10.13 13.19
C PHE A 151 -5.89 -10.29 14.46
N SER A 152 -6.49 -10.73 15.58
CA SER A 152 -5.82 -10.78 16.89
C SER A 152 -4.44 -11.44 16.90
N PRO A 153 -4.15 -12.55 16.18
CA PRO A 153 -2.80 -13.13 16.20
C PRO A 153 -1.77 -12.33 15.38
N GLU A 154 -2.21 -11.40 14.52
CA GLU A 154 -1.35 -10.69 13.55
C GLU A 154 -1.09 -9.22 13.93
N LEU A 155 -1.61 -8.72 15.05
CA LEU A 155 -1.47 -7.31 15.44
C LEU A 155 -0.09 -6.98 16.02
N ALA A 156 0.54 -5.92 15.50
CA ALA A 156 1.67 -5.27 16.16
C ALA A 156 1.16 -4.14 17.08
N LEU A 157 1.53 -4.18 18.35
CA LEU A 157 1.10 -3.22 19.37
C LEU A 157 2.22 -2.26 19.76
N VAL A 158 1.87 -0.99 19.88
CA VAL A 158 2.69 0.06 20.51
C VAL A 158 2.14 0.31 21.91
N THR A 159 2.90 -0.09 22.92
CA THR A 159 2.56 0.11 24.34
C THR A 159 3.38 1.20 25.01
N ILE A 160 4.53 1.56 24.42
CA ILE A 160 5.44 2.58 24.92
C ILE A 160 5.65 3.63 23.82
N GLY A 161 5.38 4.89 24.14
CA GLY A 161 5.63 6.05 23.26
C GLY A 161 6.41 7.12 24.01
N GLY A 162 7.45 7.68 23.38
CA GLY A 162 8.28 8.71 24.01
C GLY A 162 8.95 8.27 25.32
N GLY A 163 9.16 6.96 25.51
CA GLY A 163 9.74 6.38 26.73
C GLY A 163 8.77 6.18 27.89
N LYS A 164 7.47 6.40 27.71
CA LYS A 164 6.43 6.16 28.72
C LYS A 164 5.41 5.14 28.22
N GLU A 165 4.83 4.38 29.14
CA GLU A 165 3.68 3.53 28.84
C GLU A 165 2.49 4.41 28.43
N LEU A 166 1.79 4.02 27.37
CA LEU A 166 0.63 4.73 26.86
C LEU A 166 -0.60 4.39 27.68
N GLU A 167 -1.48 5.39 27.90
CA GLU A 167 -2.78 5.17 28.57
C GLU A 167 -3.66 4.19 27.78
N GLU A 168 -3.63 4.32 26.46
CA GLU A 168 -4.26 3.37 25.53
C GLU A 168 -3.19 2.80 24.60
N LYS A 169 -3.20 1.48 24.43
CA LYS A 169 -2.34 0.81 23.45
C LYS A 169 -2.74 1.22 22.05
N LEU A 170 -1.76 1.38 21.17
CA LEU A 170 -2.01 1.63 19.76
C LEU A 170 -1.69 0.39 18.94
N VAL A 171 -2.44 0.19 17.86
CA VAL A 171 -2.24 -0.88 16.88
C VAL A 171 -1.58 -0.28 15.65
N VAL A 172 -0.52 -0.90 15.16
CA VAL A 172 -0.01 -0.60 13.81
C VAL A 172 -0.98 -1.23 12.82
N ARG A 173 -1.60 -0.42 11.95
CA ARG A 173 -2.71 -0.86 11.09
C ARG A 173 -2.40 -2.19 10.35
N PRO A 174 -3.19 -3.26 10.58
CA PRO A 174 -3.22 -4.42 9.68
C PRO A 174 -4.07 -4.16 8.43
N THR A 175 -4.98 -3.18 8.57
CA THR A 175 -5.93 -2.62 7.61
C THR A 175 -6.59 -1.40 8.27
N SER A 176 -7.26 -0.51 7.50
CA SER A 176 -7.75 0.78 8.02
C SER A 176 -9.27 0.86 8.25
N GLU A 177 -10.06 -0.21 8.13
CA GLU A 177 -11.54 -0.16 8.20
C GLU A 177 -12.03 0.54 9.47
N THR A 178 -11.45 0.26 10.63
CA THR A 178 -11.93 0.81 11.91
C THR A 178 -11.69 2.31 12.04
N ILE A 179 -10.51 2.81 11.63
CA ILE A 179 -10.22 4.25 11.61
C ILE A 179 -11.00 4.97 10.52
N VAL A 180 -11.17 4.34 9.34
CA VAL A 180 -11.98 4.88 8.25
C VAL A 180 -13.42 5.04 8.69
N ASN A 181 -14.04 3.99 9.25
CA ASN A 181 -15.44 4.03 9.67
C ASN A 181 -15.67 5.00 10.83
N HIS A 182 -14.70 5.12 11.75
CA HIS A 182 -14.76 6.17 12.76
C HIS A 182 -14.87 7.57 12.13
N MET A 183 -14.04 7.86 11.13
CA MET A 183 -14.08 9.16 10.45
C MET A 183 -15.31 9.31 9.57
N PHE A 184 -15.77 8.26 8.90
CA PHE A 184 -17.01 8.28 8.10
C PHE A 184 -18.22 8.65 8.96
N THR A 185 -18.34 8.12 10.19
CA THR A 185 -19.39 8.55 11.14
C THR A 185 -19.33 10.05 11.44
N GLN A 186 -18.14 10.67 11.43
CA GLN A 186 -17.99 12.12 11.67
C GLN A 186 -18.26 12.97 10.43
N TRP A 187 -18.23 12.40 9.23
CA TRP A 187 -18.35 13.14 7.97
C TRP A 187 -19.70 12.98 7.30
N ILE A 188 -20.31 11.80 7.44
CA ILE A 188 -21.60 11.47 6.83
C ILE A 188 -22.70 11.90 7.79
N HIS A 189 -23.43 12.95 7.40
CA HIS A 189 -24.57 13.47 8.16
C HIS A 189 -25.85 13.54 7.32
N SER A 190 -25.72 13.47 6.00
CA SER A 190 -26.83 13.52 5.06
C SER A 190 -26.57 12.64 3.85
N TYR A 191 -27.63 12.26 3.13
CA TYR A 191 -27.53 11.59 1.83
C TYR A 191 -26.69 12.37 0.80
N ARG A 192 -26.49 13.68 1.01
CA ARG A 192 -25.67 14.54 0.13
C ARG A 192 -24.17 14.31 0.28
N ASP A 193 -23.76 13.70 1.39
CA ASP A 193 -22.35 13.35 1.64
C ASP A 193 -21.99 12.02 0.97
N LEU A 194 -22.97 11.36 0.33
CA LEU A 194 -22.84 10.07 -0.35
C LEU A 194 -22.96 10.23 -1.88
N PRO A 195 -22.26 9.39 -2.67
CA PRO A 195 -21.29 8.40 -2.20
C PRO A 195 -19.98 9.06 -1.78
N LEU A 196 -19.41 8.59 -0.67
CA LEU A 196 -18.07 8.96 -0.26
C LEU A 196 -17.10 7.88 -0.75
N MET A 197 -16.25 8.22 -1.71
CA MET A 197 -15.36 7.26 -2.37
C MET A 197 -13.91 7.68 -2.27
N VAL A 198 -13.14 6.96 -1.46
CA VAL A 198 -11.83 7.38 -1.02
C VAL A 198 -10.81 6.25 -1.12
N ASN A 199 -9.57 6.62 -1.39
CA ASN A 199 -8.49 5.69 -1.63
C ASN A 199 -7.25 6.07 -0.82
N GLN A 200 -6.49 5.08 -0.35
CA GLN A 200 -5.20 5.31 0.30
C GLN A 200 -4.14 4.38 -0.29
N TRP A 201 -2.97 4.97 -0.58
CA TRP A 201 -1.72 4.24 -0.81
C TRP A 201 -0.91 4.26 0.48
N ALA A 202 -0.57 3.09 1.02
CA ALA A 202 -0.03 2.97 2.36
C ALA A 202 0.79 1.70 2.54
N ASN A 203 1.59 1.67 3.60
CA ASN A 203 2.08 0.43 4.19
C ASN A 203 1.09 -0.10 5.25
N VAL A 204 1.05 -1.41 5.40
CA VAL A 204 0.35 -2.09 6.51
C VAL A 204 1.26 -3.14 7.14
N THR A 205 0.92 -3.55 8.36
CA THR A 205 1.68 -4.53 9.13
C THR A 205 0.80 -5.69 9.56
N ARG A 206 1.19 -6.91 9.19
CA ARG A 206 0.57 -8.16 9.65
C ARG A 206 1.65 -9.08 10.15
N TRP A 207 1.54 -9.57 11.39
CA TRP A 207 2.59 -10.33 12.06
C TRP A 207 2.70 -11.78 11.55
N GLU A 208 3.17 -11.91 10.30
CA GLU A 208 3.19 -13.15 9.55
C GLU A 208 4.40 -14.04 9.89
N MET A 209 4.12 -15.31 10.21
CA MET A 209 5.15 -16.24 10.67
C MET A 209 5.99 -16.82 9.51
N ARG A 210 5.38 -16.98 8.33
CA ARG A 210 6.03 -17.54 7.12
C ARG A 210 6.00 -16.49 6.03
N THR A 211 7.15 -15.91 5.73
CA THR A 211 7.25 -14.81 4.78
C THR A 211 7.95 -15.24 3.49
N LYS A 212 7.57 -14.59 2.40
CA LYS A 212 8.16 -14.71 1.07
C LYS A 212 8.10 -13.32 0.42
N PRO A 213 9.24 -12.75 -0.02
CA PRO A 213 9.28 -11.40 -0.59
C PRO A 213 8.18 -11.14 -1.62
N PHE A 214 7.53 -9.98 -1.55
CA PHE A 214 6.34 -9.54 -2.29
C PHE A 214 5.05 -10.36 -2.08
N VAL A 215 5.12 -11.68 -1.96
CA VAL A 215 3.92 -12.54 -1.85
C VAL A 215 3.30 -12.48 -0.44
N ARG A 216 4.14 -12.44 0.59
CA ARG A 216 3.71 -12.39 1.99
C ARG A 216 4.85 -11.85 2.85
N THR A 217 4.72 -10.62 3.33
CA THR A 217 5.70 -9.96 4.19
C THR A 217 5.03 -9.39 5.43
N LEU A 218 5.82 -9.16 6.49
CA LEU A 218 5.33 -8.59 7.74
C LEU A 218 4.84 -7.15 7.52
N GLU A 219 5.60 -6.38 6.76
CA GLU A 219 5.24 -5.06 6.26
C GLU A 219 5.14 -5.13 4.74
N PHE A 220 4.09 -4.56 4.16
CA PHE A 220 3.95 -4.46 2.71
C PHE A 220 3.25 -3.15 2.31
N LEU A 221 3.57 -2.70 1.11
CA LEU A 221 2.89 -1.59 0.46
C LEU A 221 1.65 -2.11 -0.25
N TRP A 222 0.56 -1.36 -0.15
CA TRP A 222 -0.69 -1.70 -0.80
C TRP A 222 -1.53 -0.47 -1.12
N GLN A 223 -2.67 -0.73 -1.74
CA GLN A 223 -3.75 0.21 -1.89
C GLN A 223 -4.99 -0.33 -1.19
N GLU A 224 -5.69 0.56 -0.49
CA GLU A 224 -6.98 0.25 0.15
C GLU A 224 -8.00 1.34 -0.20
N GLY A 225 -9.08 0.92 -0.85
CA GLY A 225 -10.21 1.77 -1.23
C GLY A 225 -11.35 1.53 -0.28
N HIS A 226 -11.94 2.61 0.24
CA HIS A 226 -13.07 2.55 1.16
C HIS A 226 -14.17 3.44 0.63
N THR A 227 -15.38 2.89 0.53
CA THR A 227 -16.52 3.62 -0.02
C THR A 227 -17.75 3.48 0.88
N ALA A 228 -18.56 4.53 0.95
CA ALA A 228 -19.85 4.53 1.63
C ALA A 228 -20.93 4.96 0.63
N HIS A 229 -22.03 4.21 0.58
CA HIS A 229 -23.12 4.37 -0.39
C HIS A 229 -24.47 4.42 0.32
N ALA A 230 -25.45 5.05 -0.31
CA ALA A 230 -26.78 5.20 0.27
C ALA A 230 -27.61 3.91 0.19
N ASN A 231 -27.35 3.08 -0.83
CA ASN A 231 -28.10 1.84 -1.07
C ASN A 231 -27.16 0.64 -1.32
N PRO A 232 -27.61 -0.58 -0.99
CA PRO A 232 -26.80 -1.79 -1.14
C PRO A 232 -26.48 -2.12 -2.61
N GLU A 233 -27.33 -1.71 -3.56
CA GLU A 233 -27.10 -1.92 -4.99
C GLU A 233 -25.90 -1.11 -5.50
N GLU A 234 -25.74 0.13 -5.06
CA GLU A 234 -24.57 0.98 -5.35
C GLU A 234 -23.29 0.39 -4.74
N ALA A 235 -23.35 -0.03 -3.47
CA ALA A 235 -22.21 -0.67 -2.80
C ALA A 235 -21.78 -1.97 -3.50
N GLU A 236 -22.74 -2.77 -3.95
CA GLU A 236 -22.46 -4.00 -4.70
C GLU A 236 -21.87 -3.70 -6.09
N LYS A 237 -22.43 -2.70 -6.79
CA LYS A 237 -21.92 -2.26 -8.09
C LYS A 237 -20.48 -1.76 -7.97
N GLU A 238 -20.18 -0.98 -6.93
CA GLU A 238 -18.84 -0.50 -6.64
C GLU A 238 -17.87 -1.66 -6.36
N ALA A 239 -18.28 -2.63 -5.52
CA ALA A 239 -17.45 -3.79 -5.22
C ALA A 239 -17.09 -4.59 -6.49
N LEU A 240 -18.06 -4.83 -7.37
CA LEU A 240 -17.84 -5.50 -8.66
C LEU A 240 -17.00 -4.65 -9.62
N GLN A 241 -17.24 -3.34 -9.69
CA GLN A 241 -16.48 -2.42 -10.52
C GLN A 241 -14.99 -2.44 -10.18
N MET A 242 -14.63 -2.49 -8.89
CA MET A 242 -13.22 -2.55 -8.49
C MET A 242 -12.57 -3.89 -8.85
N ILE A 243 -13.29 -5.02 -8.79
CA ILE A 243 -12.77 -6.29 -9.31
C ILE A 243 -12.54 -6.24 -10.81
N ASP A 244 -13.42 -5.60 -11.56
CA ASP A 244 -13.24 -5.43 -13.00
C ASP A 244 -12.01 -4.56 -13.30
N VAL A 245 -11.78 -3.50 -12.52
CA VAL A 245 -10.57 -2.66 -12.62
C VAL A 245 -9.31 -3.49 -12.34
N TYR A 246 -9.28 -4.28 -11.26
CA TYR A 246 -8.14 -5.15 -10.94
C TYR A 246 -7.94 -6.24 -11.99
N THR A 247 -9.01 -6.83 -12.52
CA THR A 247 -8.97 -7.85 -13.58
C THR A 247 -8.36 -7.27 -14.85
N LYS A 248 -8.80 -6.07 -15.27
CA LYS A 248 -8.26 -5.37 -16.43
C LYS A 248 -6.80 -5.00 -16.23
N PHE A 249 -6.43 -4.47 -15.06
CA PHE A 249 -5.04 -4.21 -14.73
C PHE A 249 -4.18 -5.48 -14.85
N ALA A 250 -4.61 -6.58 -14.23
CA ALA A 250 -3.88 -7.83 -14.26
C ALA A 250 -3.68 -8.34 -15.70
N TYR A 251 -4.74 -8.35 -16.50
CA TYR A 251 -4.69 -8.88 -17.87
C TYR A 251 -4.01 -7.94 -18.87
N GLU A 252 -4.40 -6.67 -18.92
CA GLU A 252 -3.99 -5.70 -19.94
C GLU A 252 -2.64 -5.04 -19.63
N HIS A 253 -2.34 -4.81 -18.34
CA HIS A 253 -1.14 -4.08 -17.93
C HIS A 253 -0.05 -5.00 -17.37
N ALA A 254 -0.40 -5.95 -16.50
CA ALA A 254 0.57 -6.88 -15.92
C ALA A 254 0.78 -8.14 -16.78
N ALA A 255 -0.06 -8.38 -17.79
CA ALA A 255 -0.06 -9.59 -18.62
C ALA A 255 -0.16 -10.90 -17.79
N ILE A 256 -0.91 -10.85 -16.69
CA ILE A 256 -1.17 -11.97 -15.77
C ILE A 256 -2.62 -12.43 -15.98
N PRO A 257 -2.85 -13.66 -16.49
CA PRO A 257 -4.20 -14.20 -16.55
C PRO A 257 -4.72 -14.47 -15.13
N VAL A 258 -5.92 -13.97 -14.85
CA VAL A 258 -6.60 -14.15 -13.56
C VAL A 258 -8.03 -14.64 -13.76
N ILE A 259 -8.58 -15.30 -12.76
CA ILE A 259 -9.98 -15.71 -12.69
C ILE A 259 -10.67 -14.82 -11.67
N ALA A 260 -11.57 -13.95 -12.13
CA ALA A 260 -12.46 -13.20 -11.25
C ALA A 260 -13.54 -14.12 -10.68
N GLY A 261 -13.85 -13.98 -9.39
CA GLY A 261 -14.86 -14.79 -8.73
C GLY A 261 -15.27 -14.27 -7.37
N ARG A 262 -16.19 -15.02 -6.73
CA ARG A 262 -16.66 -14.76 -5.37
C ARG A 262 -16.10 -15.83 -4.44
N LYS A 263 -15.56 -15.42 -3.29
CA LYS A 263 -15.11 -16.34 -2.25
C LYS A 263 -16.28 -17.12 -1.64
N SER A 264 -15.98 -18.34 -1.17
CA SER A 264 -16.92 -19.10 -0.35
C SER A 264 -17.15 -18.37 0.98
N LYS A 265 -18.22 -18.71 1.70
CA LYS A 265 -18.51 -18.08 3.00
C LYS A 265 -17.34 -18.24 4.01
N ALA A 266 -16.60 -19.34 3.93
CA ALA A 266 -15.46 -19.60 4.82
C ALA A 266 -14.22 -18.74 4.50
N GLU A 267 -14.09 -18.29 3.25
CA GLU A 267 -12.94 -17.51 2.77
C GLU A 267 -13.30 -16.03 2.54
N THR A 268 -14.51 -15.63 2.96
CA THR A 268 -14.95 -14.23 2.95
C THR A 268 -14.21 -13.46 4.04
N PHE A 269 -13.85 -12.23 3.73
CA PHE A 269 -13.22 -11.32 4.68
C PHE A 269 -14.04 -11.14 5.97
N ALA A 270 -13.35 -11.08 7.11
CA ALA A 270 -13.98 -10.88 8.41
C ALA A 270 -14.72 -9.53 8.47
N GLY A 271 -16.05 -9.59 8.58
CA GLY A 271 -16.92 -8.41 8.57
C GLY A 271 -17.55 -8.09 7.20
N ALA A 272 -17.23 -8.83 6.13
CA ALA A 272 -17.84 -8.65 4.81
C ALA A 272 -19.07 -9.55 4.58
N ASP A 273 -20.09 -9.01 3.90
CA ASP A 273 -21.22 -9.79 3.40
C ASP A 273 -20.81 -10.63 2.18
N ARG A 274 -19.98 -10.04 1.32
CA ARG A 274 -19.43 -10.69 0.11
C ARG A 274 -17.99 -10.26 -0.09
N THR A 275 -17.15 -11.22 -0.45
CA THR A 275 -15.79 -10.96 -0.93
C THR A 275 -15.65 -11.46 -2.35
N TYR A 276 -15.25 -10.55 -3.22
CA TYR A 276 -14.83 -10.83 -4.58
C TYR A 276 -13.31 -10.83 -4.67
N THR A 277 -12.78 -11.59 -5.61
CA THR A 277 -11.36 -11.89 -5.71
C THR A 277 -10.95 -12.09 -7.17
N ILE A 278 -9.69 -11.79 -7.47
CA ILE A 278 -9.02 -12.27 -8.68
C ILE A 278 -7.97 -13.31 -8.29
N GLU A 279 -8.07 -14.51 -8.85
CA GLU A 279 -7.16 -15.62 -8.55
C GLU A 279 -6.19 -15.85 -9.72
N ALA A 280 -4.89 -15.78 -9.45
CA ALA A 280 -3.82 -16.08 -10.40
C ALA A 280 -3.27 -17.49 -10.16
N MET A 281 -2.72 -18.11 -11.20
CA MET A 281 -2.00 -19.38 -11.09
C MET A 281 -0.48 -19.12 -11.17
N MET A 282 0.23 -19.46 -10.11
CA MET A 282 1.68 -19.31 -10.05
C MET A 282 2.40 -20.37 -10.89
N GLY A 283 3.67 -20.13 -11.16
CA GLY A 283 4.49 -21.01 -11.99
C GLY A 283 4.75 -22.40 -11.39
N ASP A 284 4.55 -22.58 -10.08
CA ASP A 284 4.56 -23.85 -9.34
C ASP A 284 3.16 -24.46 -9.18
N ARG A 285 2.17 -23.95 -9.93
CA ARG A 285 0.76 -24.41 -9.93
C ARG A 285 0.01 -24.19 -8.62
N LYS A 286 0.48 -23.28 -7.76
CA LYS A 286 -0.29 -22.80 -6.61
C LYS A 286 -1.15 -21.61 -7.01
N ALA A 287 -2.37 -21.57 -6.50
CA ALA A 287 -3.22 -20.38 -6.62
C ALA A 287 -2.66 -19.25 -5.75
N LEU A 288 -2.77 -18.01 -6.23
CA LEU A 288 -2.45 -16.79 -5.51
C LEU A 288 -3.59 -15.80 -5.72
N GLN A 289 -4.20 -15.35 -4.61
CA GLN A 289 -5.11 -14.22 -4.63
C GLN A 289 -4.32 -12.95 -5.01
N ALA A 290 -4.70 -12.31 -6.10
CA ALA A 290 -3.99 -11.15 -6.67
C ALA A 290 -4.69 -9.80 -6.39
N GLY A 291 -5.88 -9.83 -5.79
CA GLY A 291 -6.64 -8.63 -5.44
C GLY A 291 -8.04 -9.00 -4.94
N THR A 292 -8.60 -8.16 -4.07
CA THR A 292 -9.94 -8.36 -3.49
C THR A 292 -10.75 -7.09 -3.48
N SER A 293 -12.07 -7.27 -3.46
CA SER A 293 -13.04 -6.19 -3.26
C SER A 293 -14.18 -6.75 -2.41
N HIS A 294 -14.60 -5.97 -1.42
CA HIS A 294 -15.51 -6.45 -0.39
C HIS A 294 -16.77 -5.59 -0.37
N ASN A 295 -17.93 -6.23 -0.41
CA ASN A 295 -19.16 -5.59 0.02
C ASN A 295 -19.30 -5.85 1.52
N LEU A 296 -19.08 -4.80 2.31
CA LEU A 296 -19.12 -4.84 3.78
C LEU A 296 -20.54 -4.77 4.35
N GLY A 297 -21.54 -4.57 3.50
CA GLY A 297 -22.92 -4.35 3.92
C GLY A 297 -23.02 -3.17 4.88
N GLN A 298 -23.67 -3.41 6.01
CA GLN A 298 -23.80 -2.41 7.09
C GLN A 298 -23.09 -2.87 8.38
N ASN A 299 -22.16 -3.82 8.30
CA ASN A 299 -21.53 -4.39 9.50
C ASN A 299 -20.68 -3.33 10.23
N PHE A 300 -19.80 -2.64 9.49
CA PHE A 300 -18.98 -1.57 10.05
C PHE A 300 -19.77 -0.30 10.34
N SER A 301 -20.68 0.12 9.45
CA SER A 301 -21.49 1.32 9.71
C SER A 301 -22.34 1.18 10.97
N ARG A 302 -22.92 -0.01 11.23
CA ARG A 302 -23.61 -0.28 12.50
C ARG A 302 -22.68 -0.29 13.71
N ALA A 303 -21.49 -0.91 13.59
CA ALA A 303 -20.52 -0.96 14.70
C ALA A 303 -20.01 0.43 15.10
N PHE A 304 -19.85 1.35 14.13
CA PHE A 304 -19.37 2.70 14.35
C PHE A 304 -20.48 3.76 14.45
N GLY A 305 -21.74 3.36 14.29
CA GLY A 305 -22.91 4.25 14.40
C GLY A 305 -23.06 5.25 13.25
N THR A 306 -22.55 4.94 12.06
CA THR A 306 -22.81 5.72 10.85
C THR A 306 -24.27 5.49 10.42
N GLN A 307 -25.04 6.57 10.24
CA GLN A 307 -26.48 6.53 9.89
C GLN A 307 -26.75 7.16 8.53
#